data_AF-A0A5K1B709-F1
#
_entry.id   AF-A0A5K1B709-F1
#
_cell.length_a   1.000
_cell.length_b   1.000
_cell.length_c   1.000
_cell.angle_alpha   90.00
_cell.angle_beta   90.00
_cell.angle_gamma   90.00
#
_symmetry.space_group_name_H-M   'P 1'
#
loop_
_entity.id
_entity.type
_entity.pdbx_description
1 polymer ?
#
loop_
_entity_poly.entity_id
_entity_poly.type
_entity_poly.pdbx_seq_one_letter_code
_entity_poly.pdbx_strand_id
1 'polypeptide(L)'
;NFGSRTDTVFCGVFDGHGPFGHLVAKRVRDSLPFKLSAHWQVNIGNDDSLCDGISRAGSVTSDETSSLCMDEEPRSSTDLSEMEKLPDIFMTLKESFLKAFKVMDKELKLHSDIDCFCSGTTAVTLVKQ
;
A
#
# COMPACT_ATOMS: atom_id res chain seq x y z
N ASN A 1 15.76 -6.38 -10.85
CA ASN A 1 14.55 -6.32 -11.68
C ASN A 1 13.34 -6.24 -10.77
N PHE A 2 12.74 -5.05 -10.68
CA PHE A 2 11.57 -4.81 -9.86
C PHE A 2 10.31 -5.33 -10.57
N GLY A 3 9.45 -6.08 -9.85
CA GLY A 3 8.19 -6.60 -10.41
C GLY A 3 8.34 -7.42 -11.69
N SER A 4 9.37 -8.29 -11.74
CA SER A 4 9.77 -9.12 -12.90
C SER A 4 10.11 -8.37 -14.20
N ARG A 5 10.16 -7.04 -14.17
CA ARG A 5 10.54 -6.20 -15.31
C ARG A 5 12.02 -5.85 -15.30
N THR A 6 12.69 -6.03 -16.44
CA THR A 6 14.13 -5.80 -16.62
C THR A 6 14.50 -4.32 -16.79
N ASP A 7 13.54 -3.50 -17.22
CA ASP A 7 13.65 -2.05 -17.41
C ASP A 7 13.33 -1.25 -16.12
N THR A 8 12.86 -1.91 -15.06
CA THR A 8 12.30 -1.22 -13.90
C THR A 8 13.19 -1.34 -12.66
N VAL A 9 13.48 -0.20 -12.02
CA VAL A 9 14.26 -0.08 -10.78
C VAL A 9 13.43 0.59 -9.70
N PHE A 10 13.45 0.01 -8.49
CA PHE A 10 12.88 0.61 -7.29
C PHE A 10 14.00 1.17 -6.41
N CYS A 11 13.83 2.40 -5.96
CA CYS A 11 14.71 3.06 -5.01
C CYS A 11 13.88 3.54 -3.80
N GLY A 12 14.45 3.46 -2.60
CA GLY A 12 13.79 3.93 -1.39
C GLY A 12 14.79 4.41 -0.35
N VAL A 13 14.47 5.51 0.32
CA VAL A 13 15.16 6.02 1.51
C VAL A 13 14.20 5.93 2.68
N PHE A 14 14.66 5.35 3.79
CA PHE A 14 13.85 5.08 4.98
C PHE A 14 14.57 5.61 6.21
N ASP A 15 14.04 6.67 6.81
CA ASP A 15 14.60 7.28 8.01
C ASP A 15 13.77 6.90 9.23
N GLY A 16 14.30 5.92 9.99
CA GLY A 16 13.67 5.34 11.15
C GLY A 16 13.85 6.21 12.40
N HIS A 17 12.78 6.38 13.17
CA HIS A 17 12.79 7.13 14.43
C HIS A 17 12.13 6.36 15.57
N GLY A 18 12.45 6.75 16.81
CA GLY A 18 11.97 6.09 18.01
C GLY A 18 12.81 4.89 18.45
N PRO A 19 12.45 4.24 19.58
CA PRO A 19 13.22 3.13 20.14
C PRO A 19 13.45 1.98 19.16
N PHE A 20 12.45 1.67 18.32
CA PHE A 20 12.50 0.60 17.31
C PHE A 20 12.52 1.13 15.87
N GLY A 21 12.81 2.42 15.66
CA GLY A 21 12.78 3.04 14.32
C GLY A 21 13.68 2.36 13.30
N HIS A 22 14.87 1.94 13.72
CA HIS A 22 15.80 1.18 12.88
C HIS A 22 15.23 -0.16 12.42
N LEU A 23 14.44 -0.84 13.27
CA LEU A 23 13.78 -2.10 12.95
C LEU A 23 12.61 -1.87 11.98
N VAL A 24 11.82 -0.82 12.21
CA VAL A 24 10.75 -0.39 11.29
C VAL A 24 11.33 -0.06 9.92
N ALA A 25 12.33 0.81 9.84
CA ALA A 25 12.98 1.20 8.59
C ALA A 25 13.57 0.01 7.84
N LYS A 26 14.25 -0.90 8.57
CA LYS A 26 14.75 -2.18 8.02
C LYS A 26 13.62 -3.01 7.42
N ARG A 27 12.52 -3.18 8.15
CA ARG A 27 11.38 -3.99 7.71
C ARG A 27 10.69 -3.39 6.48
N VAL A 28 10.53 -2.06 6.46
CA VAL A 28 9.98 -1.35 5.31
C VAL A 28 10.88 -1.53 4.10
N ARG A 29 12.19 -1.29 4.23
CA ARG A 29 13.17 -1.50 3.16
C ARG A 29 13.11 -2.90 2.56
N ASP A 30 13.04 -3.92 3.42
CA ASP A 30 13.15 -5.31 2.99
C ASP A 30 11.82 -5.85 2.40
N SER A 31 10.67 -5.28 2.78
CA SER A 31 9.34 -5.83 2.42
C SER A 31 8.47 -4.93 1.53
N LEU A 32 8.69 -3.61 1.49
CA LEU A 32 7.89 -2.67 0.71
C LEU A 32 7.99 -2.93 -0.80
N PRO A 33 9.18 -3.21 -1.37
CA PRO A 33 9.30 -3.43 -2.81
C PRO A 33 8.42 -4.61 -3.27
N PHE A 34 8.39 -5.69 -2.50
CA PHE A 34 7.57 -6.86 -2.83
C PHE A 34 6.08 -6.53 -2.83
N LYS A 35 5.60 -5.83 -1.79
CA LYS A 35 4.18 -5.40 -1.69
C LYS A 35 3.79 -4.47 -2.83
N LEU A 36 4.64 -3.53 -3.18
CA LEU A 36 4.41 -2.62 -4.30
C LEU A 36 4.33 -3.40 -5.62
N SER A 37 5.23 -4.35 -5.85
CA SER A 37 5.23 -5.15 -7.07
C SER A 37 3.96 -6.02 -7.22
N ALA A 38 3.43 -6.54 -6.11
CA ALA A 38 2.20 -7.35 -6.12
C ALA A 38 0.96 -6.51 -6.50
N HIS A 39 0.90 -5.25 -6.07
CA HIS A 39 -0.21 -4.35 -6.42
C HIS A 39 -0.03 -3.62 -7.76
N TRP A 40 1.18 -3.65 -8.33
CA TRP A 40 1.50 -3.03 -9.62
C TRP A 40 1.02 -3.87 -10.82
N GLN A 41 0.98 -5.19 -10.67
CA GLN A 41 0.68 -6.13 -11.76
C GLN A 41 -0.81 -6.19 -12.19
N VAL A 42 -1.70 -5.46 -11.52
CA VAL A 42 -3.16 -5.61 -11.71
C VAL A 42 -3.71 -4.81 -12.91
N ASN A 43 -2.95 -3.93 -13.56
CA ASN A 43 -3.53 -2.93 -14.49
C ASN A 43 -2.87 -2.77 -15.87
N ILE A 44 -1.94 -3.63 -16.28
CA ILE A 44 -1.25 -3.49 -17.59
C ILE A 44 -1.81 -4.44 -18.68
N GLY A 45 -2.74 -5.33 -18.35
CA GLY A 45 -3.38 -6.18 -19.36
C GLY A 45 -4.71 -6.73 -18.87
N ASN A 46 -5.80 -6.02 -19.16
CA ASN A 46 -7.14 -6.57 -19.05
C ASN A 46 -8.02 -5.99 -20.16
N ASP A 47 -7.71 -6.35 -21.41
CA ASP A 47 -8.76 -6.75 -22.34
C ASP A 47 -8.77 -8.28 -22.31
N ASP A 48 -9.94 -8.82 -22.03
CA ASP A 48 -10.31 -10.24 -22.02
C ASP A 48 -9.79 -11.16 -20.87
N SER A 49 -10.61 -11.29 -19.82
CA SER A 49 -11.28 -12.57 -19.47
C SER A 49 -11.69 -12.61 -18.00
N LEU A 50 -12.93 -13.04 -17.80
CA LEU A 50 -13.65 -13.18 -16.52
C LEU A 50 -13.62 -14.66 -16.09
N CYS A 51 -13.38 -14.96 -14.81
CA CYS A 51 -14.04 -16.02 -14.02
C CYS A 51 -13.49 -16.00 -12.58
N ASP A 52 -14.30 -15.74 -11.56
CA ASP A 52 -15.22 -16.68 -10.87
C ASP A 52 -14.40 -17.73 -10.09
N GLY A 53 -14.48 -17.94 -8.78
CA GLY A 53 -15.41 -17.59 -7.72
C GLY A 53 -15.12 -18.61 -6.61
N ILE A 54 -15.33 -18.26 -5.34
CA ILE A 54 -15.85 -19.14 -4.28
C ILE A 54 -16.20 -18.22 -3.11
N SER A 55 -17.49 -17.95 -3.01
CA SER A 55 -18.16 -17.50 -1.79
C SER A 55 -18.92 -18.70 -1.20
N ARG A 56 -18.92 -18.79 0.14
CA ARG A 56 -19.81 -19.56 1.07
C ARG A 56 -18.99 -20.46 2.01
N ALA A 57 -19.29 -20.61 3.30
CA ALA A 57 -20.17 -19.93 4.27
C ALA A 57 -19.91 -20.57 5.66
N GLY A 58 -20.17 -19.83 6.74
CA GLY A 58 -20.19 -20.31 8.14
C GLY A 58 -19.04 -19.70 8.96
N SER A 59 -19.20 -19.15 10.16
CA SER A 59 -20.28 -19.23 11.15
C SER A 59 -19.91 -18.28 12.33
N VAL A 60 -20.90 -17.59 12.93
CA VAL A 60 -21.11 -17.16 14.36
C VAL A 60 -19.91 -16.69 15.23
N THR A 61 -19.89 -15.67 16.11
CA THR A 61 -20.84 -14.76 16.81
C THR A 61 -20.01 -13.79 17.69
N SER A 62 -20.55 -12.59 18.00
CA SER A 62 -20.42 -11.77 19.25
C SER A 62 -19.01 -11.38 19.79
N ASP A 63 -18.73 -10.20 20.34
CA ASP A 63 -19.51 -9.11 20.95
C ASP A 63 -18.80 -7.74 20.81
N GLU A 64 -19.54 -6.73 21.22
CA GLU A 64 -19.44 -5.28 21.07
C GLU A 64 -18.33 -4.63 21.93
N THR A 65 -17.75 -3.51 21.48
CA THR A 65 -17.59 -2.25 22.26
C THR A 65 -16.76 -1.22 21.47
N SER A 66 -17.44 -0.11 21.17
CA SER A 66 -17.00 1.23 20.80
C SER A 66 -15.57 1.50 20.27
N SER A 67 -15.48 1.92 19.00
CA SER A 67 -14.71 3.13 18.64
C SER A 67 -15.27 3.78 17.38
N LEU A 68 -15.93 4.93 17.54
CA LEU A 68 -16.29 5.84 16.43
C LEU A 68 -15.03 6.68 16.12
N CYS A 69 -14.45 6.54 14.93
CA CYS A 69 -14.61 7.40 13.74
C CYS A 69 -13.96 8.79 13.85
N MET A 70 -12.88 9.00 13.08
CA MET A 70 -12.87 9.95 11.95
C MET A 70 -12.03 9.34 10.83
N ASP A 71 -12.71 8.73 9.85
CA ASP A 71 -12.14 8.48 8.53
C ASP A 71 -12.31 9.79 7.77
N GLU A 72 -11.26 10.59 7.71
CA GLU A 72 -11.24 11.76 6.83
C GLU A 72 -10.97 11.27 5.40
N GLU A 73 -12.04 10.72 4.81
CA GLU A 73 -12.29 10.68 3.38
C GLU A 73 -12.10 12.11 2.82
N PRO A 74 -11.13 12.36 1.93
CA PRO A 74 -11.08 13.63 1.22
C PRO A 74 -12.18 13.62 0.16
N ARG A 75 -13.40 13.99 0.56
CA ARG A 75 -14.44 14.42 -0.35
C ARG A 75 -14.09 15.79 -0.89
N SER A 76 -13.31 15.84 -1.96
CA SER A 76 -13.30 17.01 -2.83
C SER A 76 -14.15 16.70 -4.06
N SER A 77 -15.45 16.94 -3.93
CA SER A 77 -16.24 17.40 -5.07
C SER A 77 -15.67 18.77 -5.46
N THR A 78 -14.75 18.77 -6.42
CA THR A 78 -14.38 19.99 -7.13
C THR A 78 -14.36 19.63 -8.59
N ASP A 79 -15.32 20.20 -9.28
CA ASP A 79 -15.47 20.19 -10.72
C ASP A 79 -14.15 20.65 -11.36
N LEU A 80 -13.39 19.70 -11.90
CA LEU A 80 -12.16 19.93 -12.63
C LEU A 80 -12.28 19.20 -13.97
N SER A 81 -13.22 19.68 -14.79
CA SER A 81 -13.10 19.56 -16.24
C SER A 81 -11.72 20.05 -16.65
N GLU A 82 -10.94 19.19 -17.32
CA GLU A 82 -9.54 19.37 -17.78
C GLU A 82 -8.41 18.78 -16.90
N MET A 83 -8.56 17.55 -16.39
CA MET A 83 -7.41 16.66 -16.25
C MET A 83 -7.33 15.76 -17.49
N GLU A 84 -6.84 16.32 -18.60
CA GLU A 84 -6.53 15.58 -19.81
C GLU A 84 -5.60 14.40 -19.45
N LYS A 85 -6.17 13.19 -19.40
CA LYS A 85 -5.49 11.88 -19.44
C LYS A 85 -4.07 11.88 -18.87
N LEU A 86 -3.92 12.15 -17.57
CA LEU A 86 -2.67 11.76 -16.91
C LEU A 86 -2.50 10.25 -17.19
N PRO A 87 -1.35 9.77 -17.70
CA PRO A 87 -1.26 8.41 -18.24
C PRO A 87 -1.82 7.41 -17.25
N ASP A 88 -2.67 6.46 -17.68
CA ASP A 88 -3.32 5.46 -16.81
C ASP A 88 -2.31 4.74 -15.88
N ILE A 89 -1.05 4.68 -16.33
CA ILE A 89 0.13 4.21 -15.61
C ILE A 89 0.38 4.99 -14.31
N PHE A 90 0.25 6.32 -14.30
CA PHE A 90 0.45 7.14 -13.11
C PHE A 90 -0.65 6.89 -12.07
N MET A 91 -1.92 6.82 -12.50
CA MET A 91 -3.02 6.54 -11.57
C MET A 91 -2.89 5.14 -10.98
N THR A 92 -2.53 4.16 -11.81
CA THR A 92 -2.17 2.81 -11.37
C THR A 92 -1.02 2.86 -10.36
N LEU A 93 0.05 3.63 -10.61
CA LEU A 93 1.22 3.73 -9.72
C LEU A 93 0.86 4.31 -8.38
N LYS A 94 0.13 5.42 -8.41
CA LYS A 94 -0.39 6.08 -7.22
C LYS A 94 -1.22 5.10 -6.38
N GLU A 95 -2.12 4.35 -7.01
CA GLU A 95 -2.96 3.39 -6.30
C GLU A 95 -2.15 2.20 -5.75
N SER A 96 -1.23 1.64 -6.53
CA SER A 96 -0.34 0.55 -6.09
C SER A 96 0.52 0.96 -4.90
N PHE A 97 1.08 2.18 -4.92
CA PHE A 97 1.81 2.73 -3.77
C PHE A 97 0.91 2.85 -2.55
N LEU A 98 -0.26 3.48 -2.70
CA LEU A 98 -1.19 3.66 -1.59
C LEU A 98 -1.59 2.33 -0.94
N LYS A 99 -1.91 1.31 -1.76
CA LYS A 99 -2.22 -0.05 -1.29
C LYS A 99 -1.02 -0.68 -0.58
N ALA A 100 0.17 -0.63 -1.19
CA ALA A 100 1.37 -1.24 -0.62
C ALA A 100 1.78 -0.63 0.72
N PHE A 101 1.72 0.70 0.85
CA PHE A 101 1.98 1.39 2.11
C PHE A 101 0.92 1.07 3.18
N LYS A 102 -0.37 1.02 2.82
CA LYS A 102 -1.44 0.61 3.74
C LYS A 102 -1.25 -0.82 4.26
N VAL A 103 -0.88 -1.75 3.38
CA VAL A 103 -0.61 -3.15 3.78
C VAL A 103 0.63 -3.23 4.66
N MET A 104 1.69 -2.50 4.34
CA MET A 104 2.90 -2.42 5.17
C MET A 104 2.59 -1.90 6.57
N ASP A 105 1.84 -0.80 6.68
CA ASP A 105 1.51 -0.17 7.96
C ASP A 105 0.69 -1.10 8.87
N LYS A 106 -0.28 -1.83 8.28
CA LYS A 106 -1.04 -2.87 9.01
C LYS A 106 -0.16 -4.00 9.50
N GLU A 107 0.80 -4.46 8.70
CA GLU A 107 1.71 -5.54 9.10
C GLU A 107 2.65 -5.11 10.23
N LEU A 108 3.16 -3.87 10.19
CA LEU A 108 3.98 -3.32 11.26
C LEU A 108 3.20 -3.24 12.58
N LYS A 109 1.93 -2.84 12.53
CA LYS A 109 1.03 -2.80 13.70
C LYS A 109 0.75 -4.15 14.35
N LEU A 110 0.80 -5.24 13.58
CA LEU A 110 0.60 -6.59 14.08
C LEU A 110 1.86 -7.21 14.70
N HIS A 111 3.01 -6.56 14.54
CA HIS A 111 4.28 -7.08 15.02
C HIS A 111 4.42 -6.78 16.52
N SER A 112 4.33 -7.83 17.36
CA SER A 112 4.39 -7.73 18.83
C SER A 112 5.63 -7.01 19.37
N ASP A 113 6.72 -7.06 18.61
CA ASP A 113 8.03 -6.56 19.03
C ASP A 113 8.27 -5.09 18.65
N ILE A 114 7.32 -4.45 17.95
CA ILE A 114 7.43 -3.05 17.51
C ILE A 114 6.42 -2.21 18.29
N ASP A 115 6.92 -1.35 19.18
CA ASP A 115 6.08 -0.29 19.77
C ASP A 115 5.76 0.78 18.71
N CYS A 116 4.58 0.66 18.11
CA CYS A 116 4.09 1.54 17.05
C CYS A 116 3.66 2.92 17.55
N PHE A 117 3.61 3.15 18.88
CA PHE A 117 3.22 4.45 19.43
C PHE A 117 4.35 5.48 19.26
N CYS A 118 5.59 5.06 19.52
CA CYS A 118 6.77 5.92 19.49
C CYS A 118 7.79 5.54 18.40
N SER A 119 7.58 4.45 17.65
CA SER A 119 8.52 4.00 16.62
C SER A 119 7.92 4.03 15.23
N GLY A 120 8.68 4.54 14.26
CA GLY A 120 8.24 4.68 12.88
C GLY A 120 9.39 4.88 11.91
N THR A 121 9.06 5.10 10.64
CA THR A 121 10.00 5.51 9.61
C THR A 121 9.33 6.48 8.65
N THR A 122 10.05 7.49 8.19
CA THR A 122 9.66 8.18 6.96
C THR A 122 10.10 7.32 5.76
N ALA A 123 9.48 7.53 4.61
CA ALA A 123 9.81 6.81 3.38
C ALA A 123 9.71 7.74 2.17
N VAL A 124 10.78 7.82 1.38
CA VAL A 124 10.77 8.42 0.05
C VAL A 124 11.11 7.33 -0.95
N THR A 125 10.22 7.06 -1.89
CA THR A 125 10.35 5.94 -2.84
C THR A 125 10.14 6.38 -4.27
N LEU A 126 10.92 5.81 -5.18
CA LEU A 126 10.89 6.07 -6.61
C LEU A 126 10.83 4.74 -7.37
N VAL A 127 10.02 4.70 -8.43
CA VAL A 127 10.12 3.68 -9.47
C VAL A 127 10.58 4.36 -10.75
N LYS A 128 11.71 3.91 -11.28
CA LYS A 128 12.21 4.30 -12.60
C LYS A 128 11.88 3.18 -13.59
N GLN A 129 11.34 3.56 -14.75
CA GLN A 129 11.18 2.73 -15.94
C GLN A 129 12.08 3.25 -17.06
#